data_AF-A0A7Y5LE36-F1
#
_entry.id   AF-A0A7Y5LE36-F1
#
_cell.length_a   1.000
_cell.length_b   1.000
_cell.length_c   1.000
_cell.angle_alpha   90.00
_cell.angle_beta   90.00
_cell.angle_gamma   90.00
#
_symmetry.space_group_name_H-M   'P 1'
#
loop_
_entity.id
_entity.type
_entity.pdbx_description
1 polymer ?
#
loop_
_entity_poly.entity_id
_entity_poly.type
_entity_poly.pdbx_seq_one_letter_code
_entity_poly.pdbx_strand_id
1 'polypeptide(L)'
;MASKKDPGAYSSHNVTTASSNGGAKYEQRPKTNPAVLWWILAVILFIGGTFFVIMSLASIMTGEYVGSGSGYEGKDKLSTLIGLLGFCGLIPMAFTGLIVFRLFRKKRQHEEELKLWLESSILKFAALNQGKITAEETAMEFHIGVARSKSILEEMVVKSIAELRVTENGNLVYVFSSLNDNKEKTEGI
;
A
#
# COMPACT_ATOMS: atom_id res chain seq x y z
N MET A 1 63.95 44.32 -33.97
CA MET A 1 62.80 43.94 -33.12
C MET A 1 61.98 42.93 -33.92
N ALA A 2 62.14 41.63 -33.67
CA ALA A 2 61.21 40.79 -32.89
C ALA A 2 59.77 40.77 -33.47
N SER A 3 58.99 39.69 -33.56
CA SER A 3 59.10 38.23 -33.36
C SER A 3 57.65 37.74 -33.30
N LYS A 4 57.31 36.70 -34.07
CA LYS A 4 56.25 35.66 -33.88
C LYS A 4 55.40 35.46 -35.13
N LYS A 5 55.39 34.29 -35.79
CA LYS A 5 55.19 32.88 -35.38
C LYS A 5 53.71 32.47 -35.45
N ASP A 6 53.42 31.86 -36.60
CA ASP A 6 52.65 30.64 -36.86
C ASP A 6 51.12 30.56 -36.79
N PRO A 7 50.54 29.68 -37.65
CA PRO A 7 49.13 29.50 -37.92
C PRO A 7 48.51 28.43 -37.01
N GLY A 8 47.19 28.41 -36.90
CA GLY A 8 46.50 27.37 -36.14
C GLY A 8 45.03 27.31 -36.50
N ALA A 9 44.71 26.38 -37.40
CA ALA A 9 43.37 25.99 -37.77
C ALA A 9 42.52 25.68 -36.53
N TYR A 10 41.40 26.39 -36.36
CA TYR A 10 40.38 25.97 -35.40
C TYR A 10 39.55 24.86 -36.03
N SER A 11 39.88 23.66 -35.58
CA SER A 11 39.19 22.39 -35.81
C SER A 11 37.70 22.50 -35.47
N SER A 12 36.87 22.20 -36.47
CA SER A 12 35.45 21.95 -36.35
C SER A 12 35.22 20.70 -35.50
N HIS A 13 35.04 20.87 -34.19
CA HIS A 13 34.50 19.82 -33.33
C HIS A 13 33.02 19.65 -33.64
N ASN A 14 32.71 18.69 -34.51
CA ASN A 14 31.40 18.06 -34.57
C ASN A 14 31.14 17.41 -33.21
N VAL A 15 30.36 18.09 -32.37
CA VAL A 15 29.73 17.48 -31.20
C VAL A 15 28.66 16.54 -31.74
N THR A 16 29.09 15.31 -32.02
CA THR A 16 28.18 14.18 -32.17
C THR A 16 27.43 14.05 -30.85
N THR A 17 26.20 14.54 -30.85
CA THR A 17 25.18 14.16 -29.87
C THR A 17 24.92 12.68 -30.06
N ALA A 18 25.74 11.85 -29.42
CA ALA A 18 25.43 10.47 -29.15
C ALA A 18 24.25 10.47 -28.15
N SER A 19 23.06 10.61 -28.72
CA SER A 19 21.79 10.24 -28.12
C SER A 19 21.88 8.76 -27.74
N SER A 20 22.41 8.51 -26.54
CA SER A 20 22.28 7.27 -25.80
C SER A 20 20.80 7.12 -25.43
N ASN A 21 19.99 6.79 -26.43
CA ASN A 21 18.63 6.30 -26.24
C ASN A 21 18.71 4.77 -26.11
N GLY A 22 19.53 4.33 -25.15
CA GLY A 22 19.50 2.99 -24.59
C GLY A 22 18.44 2.94 -23.51
N GLY A 23 17.21 3.31 -23.86
CA GLY A 23 16.05 3.07 -23.02
C GLY A 23 15.93 1.56 -22.85
N ALA A 24 16.47 1.06 -21.75
CA ALA A 24 16.16 -0.27 -21.26
C ALA A 24 14.63 -0.38 -21.31
N LYS A 25 14.12 -1.21 -22.22
CA LYS A 25 12.76 -1.72 -22.11
C LYS A 25 12.73 -2.47 -20.79
N TYR A 26 12.38 -1.76 -19.73
CA TYR A 26 11.83 -2.37 -18.55
C TYR A 26 10.53 -2.99 -19.04
N GLU A 27 10.64 -4.24 -19.45
CA GLU A 27 9.52 -5.13 -19.65
C GLU A 27 8.81 -5.14 -18.30
N GLN A 28 7.85 -4.23 -18.16
CA GLN A 28 6.91 -4.19 -17.06
C GLN A 28 6.13 -5.50 -17.18
N ARG A 29 6.72 -6.58 -16.65
CA ARG A 29 5.94 -7.77 -16.31
C ARG A 29 4.82 -7.22 -15.44
N PRO A 30 3.55 -7.37 -15.84
CA PRO A 30 2.45 -6.93 -15.00
C PRO A 30 2.66 -7.63 -13.68
N LYS A 31 3.03 -6.86 -12.66
CA LYS A 31 3.22 -7.35 -11.30
C LYS A 31 1.81 -7.67 -10.86
N THR A 32 1.33 -8.85 -11.22
CA THR A 32 0.02 -9.35 -10.81
C THR A 32 0.10 -9.39 -9.30
N ASN A 33 -0.46 -8.36 -8.67
CA ASN A 33 -0.48 -8.24 -7.23
C ASN A 33 -1.05 -9.57 -6.73
N PRO A 34 -0.35 -10.33 -5.88
CA PRO A 34 -0.82 -11.63 -5.43
C PRO A 34 -2.23 -11.51 -4.82
N ALA A 35 -2.55 -10.35 -4.23
CA ALA A 35 -3.89 -10.00 -3.80
C ALA A 35 -4.97 -10.13 -4.90
N VAL A 36 -4.70 -9.69 -6.13
CA VAL A 36 -5.66 -9.77 -7.25
C VAL A 36 -5.93 -11.22 -7.65
N LEU A 37 -4.90 -12.08 -7.65
CA LEU A 37 -5.06 -13.51 -7.90
C LEU A 37 -5.98 -14.16 -6.85
N TRP A 38 -5.77 -13.83 -5.57
CA TRP A 38 -6.60 -14.31 -4.47
C TRP A 38 -8.05 -13.82 -4.58
N TRP A 39 -8.27 -12.57 -5.02
CA TRP A 39 -9.62 -12.05 -5.29
C TRP A 39 -10.31 -12.79 -6.43
N ILE A 40 -9.60 -13.05 -7.54
CA ILE A 40 -10.15 -13.80 -8.68
C ILE A 40 -10.55 -15.21 -8.25
N LEU A 41 -9.69 -15.89 -7.47
CA LEU A 41 -9.94 -17.25 -6.99
C LEU A 41 -11.16 -17.28 -6.03
N ALA A 42 -11.30 -16.28 -5.17
CA ALA A 42 -12.47 -16.13 -4.30
C ALA A 42 -13.76 -15.90 -5.09
N VAL A 43 -13.72 -15.08 -6.14
CA VAL A 43 -14.88 -14.84 -7.02
C VAL A 43 -15.27 -16.11 -7.77
N ILE A 44 -14.29 -16.86 -8.31
CA ILE A 44 -14.55 -18.14 -8.98
C ILE A 44 -15.19 -19.15 -8.03
N LEU A 45 -14.68 -19.27 -6.80
CA LEU A 45 -15.27 -20.15 -5.78
C LEU A 45 -16.68 -19.72 -5.38
N PHE A 46 -16.93 -18.40 -5.28
CA PHE A 46 -18.26 -17.88 -4.97
C PHE A 46 -19.26 -18.16 -6.09
N ILE A 47 -18.88 -17.93 -7.35
CA ILE A 47 -19.70 -18.22 -8.53
C ILE A 47 -19.93 -19.74 -8.64
N GLY A 48 -18.90 -20.56 -8.44
CA GLY A 48 -19.02 -22.02 -8.45
C GLY A 48 -19.94 -22.54 -7.34
N GLY A 49 -19.81 -22.00 -6.12
CA GLY A 49 -20.66 -22.37 -4.99
C GLY A 49 -22.11 -21.95 -5.18
N THR A 50 -22.36 -20.73 -5.64
CA THR A 50 -23.72 -20.25 -5.94
C THR A 50 -24.36 -21.05 -7.08
N PHE A 51 -23.60 -21.35 -8.14
CA PHE A 51 -24.06 -22.21 -9.23
C PHE A 51 -24.42 -23.61 -8.73
N PHE A 52 -23.61 -24.21 -7.85
CA PHE A 52 -23.88 -25.53 -7.29
C PHE A 52 -25.15 -25.54 -6.42
N VAL A 53 -25.37 -24.50 -5.61
CA VAL A 53 -26.61 -24.35 -4.81
C VAL A 53 -27.83 -24.22 -5.72
N ILE A 54 -27.75 -23.41 -6.79
CA ILE A 54 -28.85 -23.23 -7.75
C ILE A 54 -29.15 -24.55 -8.48
N MET A 55 -28.11 -25.27 -8.93
CA MET A 55 -28.27 -26.58 -9.56
C MET A 55 -28.90 -27.60 -8.61
N SER A 56 -28.46 -27.65 -7.36
CA SER A 56 -29.05 -28.53 -6.35
C SER A 56 -30.52 -28.20 -6.10
N LEU A 57 -30.86 -26.91 -6.00
CA LEU A 57 -32.25 -26.45 -5.83
C LEU A 57 -33.12 -26.79 -7.04
N ALA A 58 -32.59 -26.62 -8.27
CA ALA A 58 -33.28 -26.94 -9.50
C ALA A 58 -33.55 -28.44 -9.63
N SER A 59 -32.58 -29.29 -9.29
CA SER A 59 -32.75 -30.75 -9.27
C SER A 59 -33.77 -31.25 -8.23
N ILE A 60 -33.94 -30.52 -7.11
CA ILE A 60 -35.01 -30.80 -6.13
C ILE A 60 -36.39 -30.45 -6.72
N MET A 61 -36.49 -29.33 -7.45
CA MET A 61 -37.75 -28.88 -8.07
C MET A 61 -38.19 -29.77 -9.23
N THR A 62 -37.26 -30.33 -10.01
CA THR A 62 -37.58 -31.23 -11.13
C THR A 62 -37.87 -32.67 -10.68
N GLY A 63 -37.64 -33.01 -9.41
CA GLY A 63 -37.95 -34.34 -8.86
C GLY A 63 -37.02 -35.46 -9.34
N GLU A 64 -35.96 -35.14 -10.08
CA GLU A 64 -34.99 -36.08 -10.65
C GLU A 64 -33.80 -36.41 -9.74
N TYR A 65 -33.90 -36.16 -8.43
CA TYR A 65 -32.96 -36.78 -7.47
C TYR A 65 -33.29 -38.29 -7.33
N VAL A 66 -32.99 -39.03 -8.40
CA VAL A 66 -32.87 -40.48 -8.42
C VAL A 66 -31.54 -40.82 -7.75
N GLY A 67 -31.57 -40.84 -6.41
CA GLY A 67 -30.73 -41.77 -5.68
C GLY A 67 -31.37 -43.15 -5.80
N SER A 68 -30.87 -43.98 -6.71
CA SER A 68 -31.05 -45.44 -6.60
C SER A 68 -30.46 -45.88 -5.27
N GLY A 69 -31.30 -46.03 -4.25
CA GLY A 69 -30.85 -46.45 -2.94
C GLY A 69 -31.86 -46.19 -1.83
N SER A 70 -32.76 -47.16 -1.66
CA SER A 70 -33.55 -47.48 -0.45
C SER A 70 -34.54 -46.42 0.06
N GLY A 71 -35.80 -46.84 0.14
CA GLY A 71 -36.90 -46.06 0.66
C GLY A 71 -36.70 -45.63 2.12
N TYR A 72 -36.94 -44.35 2.36
CA TYR A 72 -37.12 -43.80 3.69
C TYR A 72 -38.27 -42.79 3.65
N GLU A 73 -39.25 -43.03 4.52
CA GLU A 73 -40.48 -42.27 4.70
C GLU A 73 -40.22 -40.79 5.01
N GLY A 74 -41.24 -39.95 4.77
CA GLY A 74 -41.15 -38.50 4.56
C GLY A 74 -40.57 -37.60 5.66
N LYS A 75 -39.97 -38.13 6.73
CA LYS A 75 -39.26 -37.36 7.77
C LYS A 75 -37.76 -37.19 7.47
N ASP A 76 -37.16 -38.07 6.66
CA ASP A 76 -35.69 -38.13 6.48
C ASP A 76 -35.18 -37.28 5.29
N LYS A 77 -36.10 -36.80 4.44
CA LYS A 77 -35.79 -35.88 3.34
C LYS A 77 -35.39 -34.50 3.86
N LEU A 78 -35.99 -34.06 4.97
CA LEU A 78 -35.78 -32.75 5.58
C LEU A 78 -34.42 -32.68 6.28
N SER A 79 -34.00 -33.74 6.97
CA SER A 79 -32.68 -33.85 7.61
C SER A 79 -31.55 -33.92 6.58
N THR A 80 -31.75 -34.66 5.48
CA THR A 80 -30.79 -34.72 4.37
C THR A 80 -30.63 -33.35 3.70
N LEU A 81 -31.73 -32.61 3.50
CA LEU A 81 -31.72 -31.25 2.97
C LEU A 81 -31.01 -30.24 3.88
N ILE A 82 -31.31 -30.26 5.19
CA ILE A 82 -30.67 -29.40 6.18
C ILE A 82 -29.17 -29.73 6.29
N GLY A 83 -28.81 -31.01 6.25
CA GLY A 83 -27.43 -31.47 6.21
C GLY A 83 -26.69 -30.93 4.98
N LEU A 84 -27.28 -31.06 3.79
CA LEU A 84 -26.69 -30.55 2.55
C LEU A 84 -26.55 -29.03 2.56
N LEU A 85 -27.58 -28.30 2.99
CA LEU A 85 -27.59 -26.83 3.03
C LEU A 85 -26.58 -26.28 4.06
N GLY A 86 -26.50 -26.92 5.22
CA GLY A 86 -25.55 -26.58 6.28
C GLY A 86 -24.11 -26.86 5.86
N PHE A 87 -23.82 -28.09 5.42
CA PHE A 87 -22.45 -28.49 5.07
C PHE A 87 -21.93 -27.85 3.79
N CYS A 88 -22.78 -27.69 2.77
CA CYS A 88 -22.36 -27.21 1.46
C CYS A 88 -22.48 -25.69 1.32
N GLY A 89 -23.40 -25.04 2.03
CA GLY A 89 -23.63 -23.59 1.93
C GLY A 89 -23.03 -22.80 3.09
N LEU A 90 -23.47 -23.09 4.31
CA LEU A 90 -23.18 -22.23 5.47
C LEU A 90 -21.75 -22.39 5.98
N ILE A 91 -21.21 -23.61 6.03
CA ILE A 91 -19.85 -23.84 6.53
C ILE A 91 -18.79 -23.18 5.63
N PRO A 92 -18.82 -23.34 4.29
CA PRO A 92 -17.84 -22.68 3.42
C PRO A 92 -17.97 -21.16 3.43
N MET A 93 -19.20 -20.63 3.51
CA MET A 93 -19.44 -19.19 3.56
C MET A 93 -18.95 -18.56 4.88
N ALA A 94 -19.22 -19.21 6.01
CA ALA A 94 -18.70 -18.79 7.31
C ALA A 94 -17.16 -18.89 7.36
N PHE A 95 -16.59 -19.98 6.82
CA PHE A 95 -15.15 -20.21 6.82
C PHE A 95 -14.40 -19.20 5.94
N THR A 96 -14.89 -18.94 4.72
CA THR A 96 -14.34 -17.92 3.83
C THR A 96 -14.50 -16.51 4.42
N GLY A 97 -15.66 -16.20 5.00
CA GLY A 97 -15.88 -14.93 5.72
C GLY A 97 -14.90 -14.73 6.88
N LEU A 98 -14.64 -15.77 7.67
CA LEU A 98 -13.72 -15.72 8.81
C LEU A 98 -12.26 -15.58 8.36
N ILE A 99 -11.87 -16.26 7.28
CA ILE A 99 -10.54 -16.11 6.66
C ILE A 99 -10.34 -14.69 6.15
N VAL A 100 -11.29 -14.16 5.37
CA VAL A 100 -11.24 -12.79 4.86
C VAL A 100 -11.18 -11.81 6.02
N PHE A 101 -12.05 -11.95 7.01
CA PHE A 101 -12.04 -11.09 8.20
C PHE A 101 -10.69 -11.11 8.93
N ARG A 102 -10.05 -12.28 9.07
CA ARG A 102 -8.71 -12.37 9.66
C ARG A 102 -7.63 -11.68 8.82
N LEU A 103 -7.67 -11.82 7.50
CA LEU A 103 -6.71 -11.18 6.60
C LEU A 103 -6.87 -9.66 6.61
N PHE A 104 -8.12 -9.16 6.61
CA PHE A 104 -8.40 -7.73 6.74
C PHE A 104 -7.94 -7.17 8.09
N ARG A 105 -8.06 -7.96 9.17
CA ARG A 105 -7.52 -7.58 10.48
C ARG A 105 -5.99 -7.42 10.45
N LYS A 106 -5.28 -8.33 9.79
CA LYS A 106 -3.80 -8.27 9.68
C LYS A 106 -3.33 -7.08 8.85
N LYS A 107 -4.07 -6.70 7.79
CA LYS A 107 -3.72 -5.54 6.95
C LYS A 107 -3.77 -4.23 7.74
N ARG A 108 -4.77 -4.06 8.62
CA ARG A 108 -4.89 -2.85 9.46
C ARG A 108 -3.70 -2.68 10.40
N GLN A 109 -3.23 -3.78 11.00
CA GLN A 109 -2.08 -3.74 11.91
C GLN A 109 -0.79 -3.29 11.20
N HIS A 110 -0.53 -3.79 9.99
CA HIS A 110 0.66 -3.34 9.25
C HIS A 110 0.60 -1.87 8.84
N GLU A 111 -0.57 -1.36 8.43
CA GLU A 111 -0.69 0.07 8.12
C GLU A 111 -0.45 0.95 9.35
N GLU A 112 -0.92 0.53 10.52
CA GLU A 112 -0.64 1.23 11.78
C GLU A 112 0.84 1.19 12.16
N GLU A 113 1.49 0.03 12.05
CA GLU A 113 2.94 -0.11 12.30
C GLU A 113 3.77 0.76 11.34
N LEU A 114 3.42 0.80 10.06
CA LEU A 114 4.06 1.63 9.05
C LEU A 114 3.90 3.13 9.36
N LYS A 115 2.73 3.55 9.83
CA LYS A 115 2.49 4.94 10.25
C LYS A 115 3.34 5.30 11.46
N LEU A 116 3.36 4.46 12.50
CA LEU A 116 4.17 4.69 13.70
C LEU A 116 5.66 4.72 13.38
N TRP A 117 6.13 3.83 12.51
CA TRP A 117 7.52 3.81 12.06
C TRP A 117 7.89 5.09 11.31
N LEU A 118 7.01 5.57 10.43
CA LEU A 118 7.24 6.81 9.68
C LEU A 118 7.22 8.03 10.60
N GLU A 119 6.25 8.13 11.52
CA GLU A 119 6.20 9.21 12.51
C GLU A 119 7.47 9.24 13.37
N SER A 120 7.89 8.09 13.91
CA SER A 120 9.12 7.99 14.71
C SER A 120 10.36 8.40 13.91
N SER A 121 10.41 8.04 12.62
CA SER A 121 11.54 8.38 11.75
C SER A 121 11.57 9.88 11.43
N ILE A 122 10.42 10.51 11.20
CA ILE A 122 10.30 11.96 11.01
C ILE A 122 10.74 12.69 12.29
N LEU A 123 10.35 12.23 13.48
CA LEU A 123 10.80 12.83 14.74
C LEU A 123 12.32 12.73 14.91
N LYS A 124 12.94 11.61 14.53
CA LYS A 124 14.40 11.47 14.53
C LYS A 124 15.06 12.43 13.55
N PHE A 125 14.49 12.56 12.35
CA PHE A 125 14.96 13.51 11.34
C PHE A 125 14.83 14.96 11.82
N ALA A 126 13.74 15.31 12.49
CA ALA A 126 13.58 16.61 13.13
C ALA A 126 14.62 16.85 14.23
N ALA A 127 14.94 15.85 15.05
CA ALA A 127 15.97 15.97 16.07
C ALA A 127 17.37 16.25 15.48
N LEU A 128 17.68 15.67 14.32
CA LEU A 128 18.92 15.95 13.59
C LEU A 128 18.94 17.40 13.08
N ASN A 129 17.84 17.88 12.49
CA ASN A 129 17.69 19.23 11.92
C ASN A 129 17.31 20.31 12.94
N GLN A 130 17.78 20.20 14.18
CA GLN A 130 17.54 21.21 15.24
C GLN A 130 16.05 21.53 15.42
N GLY A 131 15.21 20.49 15.42
CA GLY A 131 13.78 20.60 15.62
C GLY A 131 13.03 21.33 14.52
N LYS A 132 13.65 21.65 13.38
CA LYS A 132 13.02 22.39 12.27
C LYS A 132 13.09 21.56 11.00
N ILE A 133 11.94 21.32 10.37
CA ILE A 133 11.87 20.60 9.09
C ILE A 133 10.83 21.21 8.17
N THR A 134 11.08 21.13 6.87
CA THR A 134 10.14 21.51 5.82
C THR A 134 9.48 20.26 5.20
N ALA A 135 8.39 20.48 4.46
CA ALA A 135 7.73 19.40 3.73
C ALA A 135 8.62 18.87 2.59
N GLU A 136 9.43 19.74 2.00
CA GLU A 136 10.36 19.42 0.93
C GLU A 136 11.52 18.56 1.43
N GLU A 137 12.15 18.93 2.56
CA GLU A 137 13.22 18.14 3.17
C GLU A 137 12.73 16.76 3.59
N THR A 138 11.55 16.70 4.21
CA THR A 138 10.93 15.43 4.62
C THR A 138 10.55 14.58 3.42
N ALA A 139 10.07 15.18 2.32
CA ALA A 139 9.77 14.47 1.08
C ALA A 139 11.02 13.83 0.45
N MET A 140 12.14 14.55 0.47
CA MET A 140 13.42 14.05 -0.04
C MET A 140 13.98 12.91 0.81
N GLU A 141 14.00 13.07 2.14
CA GLU A 141 14.57 12.08 3.06
C GLU A 141 13.80 10.75 3.04
N PHE A 142 12.46 10.81 3.03
CA PHE A 142 11.62 9.62 3.11
C PHE A 142 11.14 9.10 1.75
N HIS A 143 11.59 9.71 0.65
CA HIS A 143 11.16 9.39 -0.71
C HIS A 143 9.63 9.36 -0.88
N ILE A 144 8.94 10.33 -0.24
CA ILE A 144 7.49 10.51 -0.34
C ILE A 144 7.15 11.78 -1.11
N GLY A 145 5.97 11.85 -1.71
CA GLY A 145 5.52 13.07 -2.39
C GLY A 145 5.34 14.25 -1.42
N VAL A 146 5.66 15.47 -1.87
CA VAL A 146 5.57 16.71 -1.07
C VAL A 146 4.18 16.90 -0.46
N ALA A 147 3.11 16.67 -1.22
CA ALA A 147 1.75 16.76 -0.71
C ALA A 147 1.49 15.79 0.47
N ARG A 148 2.02 14.56 0.38
CA ARG A 148 1.90 13.56 1.45
C ARG A 148 2.73 13.93 2.66
N SER A 149 3.95 14.43 2.46
CA SER A 149 4.79 14.92 3.54
C SER A 149 4.11 16.07 4.30
N LYS A 150 3.58 17.06 3.57
CA LYS A 150 2.80 18.16 4.14
C LYS A 150 1.64 17.66 5.00
N SER A 151 0.82 16.73 4.49
CA SER A 151 -0.30 16.18 5.27
C SER A 151 0.16 15.47 6.56
N ILE A 152 1.28 14.77 6.55
CA ILE A 152 1.82 14.11 7.75
C ILE A 152 2.29 15.16 8.77
N LEU A 153 2.98 16.20 8.33
CA LEU A 153 3.45 17.27 9.21
C LEU A 153 2.27 18.09 9.77
N GLU A 154 1.25 18.36 8.97
CA GLU A 154 0.00 18.98 9.43
C GLU A 154 -0.71 18.11 10.47
N GLU A 155 -0.74 16.79 10.29
CA GLU A 155 -1.28 15.87 11.31
C GLU A 155 -0.51 15.96 12.63
N MET A 156 0.82 16.10 12.58
CA MET A 156 1.65 16.31 13.77
C MET A 156 1.39 17.66 14.45
N VAL A 157 1.06 18.70 13.67
CA VAL A 157 0.64 20.00 14.21
C VAL A 157 -0.72 19.89 14.90
N VAL A 158 -1.68 19.19 14.29
CA VAL A 158 -3.00 18.93 14.89
C VAL A 158 -2.87 18.14 16.21
N LYS A 159 -1.94 17.17 16.27
CA LYS A 159 -1.61 16.43 17.49
C LYS A 159 -0.84 17.25 18.54
N SER A 160 -0.56 18.54 18.27
CA SER A 160 0.24 19.43 19.13
C SER A 160 1.66 18.94 19.39
N ILE A 161 2.22 18.15 18.47
CA ILE A 161 3.61 17.64 18.52
C ILE A 161 4.57 18.64 17.84
N ALA A 162 4.06 19.39 16.86
CA ALA A 162 4.79 20.40 16.11
C ALA A 162 4.01 21.71 16.01
N GLU A 163 4.71 22.81 15.76
CA GLU A 163 4.16 24.12 15.46
C GLU A 163 4.49 24.50 14.02
N LEU A 164 3.51 25.01 13.28
CA LEU A 164 3.76 25.59 11.96
C LEU A 164 4.22 27.03 12.12
N ARG A 165 5.38 27.37 11.57
CA ARG A 165 5.91 28.74 11.53
C ARG A 165 6.23 29.15 10.09
N VAL A 166 6.01 30.42 9.79
CA VAL A 166 6.43 31.03 8.53
C VAL A 166 7.74 31.72 8.78
N THR A 167 8.75 31.41 7.97
CA THR A 167 10.06 32.08 8.03
C THR A 167 9.98 33.48 7.43
N GLU A 168 10.97 34.32 7.70
CA GLU A 168 11.08 35.67 7.11
C GLU A 168 11.12 35.64 5.58
N ASN A 169 11.57 34.53 4.99
CA ASN A 169 11.60 34.30 3.55
C ASN A 169 10.25 33.80 2.97
N GLY A 170 9.21 33.66 3.80
CA GLY A 170 7.89 33.19 3.39
C GLY A 170 7.74 31.67 3.31
N ASN A 171 8.77 30.89 3.70
CA ASN A 171 8.71 29.43 3.66
C ASN A 171 8.02 28.87 4.91
N LEU A 172 7.22 27.82 4.73
CA LEU A 172 6.55 27.08 5.79
C LEU A 172 7.52 26.08 6.44
N VAL A 173 7.77 26.24 7.73
CA VAL A 173 8.65 25.37 8.52
C VAL A 173 7.89 24.81 9.71
N TYR A 174 8.05 23.52 9.96
CA TYR A 174 7.46 22.82 11.09
C TYR A 174 8.49 22.71 12.21
N VAL A 175 8.14 23.22 13.39
CA VAL A 175 9.04 23.32 14.54
C VAL A 175 8.58 22.38 15.64
N PHE A 176 9.45 21.48 16.07
CA PHE A 176 9.25 20.52 17.14
C PHE A 176 9.86 21.07 18.42
N SER A 177 9.12 21.91 19.13
CA SER A 177 9.58 22.63 20.33
C SER A 177 10.14 21.69 21.40
N SER A 178 9.55 20.50 21.58
CA SER A 178 10.01 19.49 22.54
C SER A 178 11.39 18.90 22.24
N LEU A 179 11.92 19.06 21.02
CA LEU A 179 13.22 18.51 20.62
C LEU A 179 14.36 19.54 20.70
N ASN A 180 14.04 20.83 20.77
CA ASN A 180 15.04 21.90 20.81
C ASN A 180 15.63 22.15 22.20
N ASP A 181 14.88 21.87 23.25
CA ASP A 181 15.28 22.17 24.64
C ASP A 181 16.50 21.35 25.09
N ASN A 182 16.76 20.20 24.46
CA ASN A 182 17.87 19.32 24.83
C ASN A 182 19.23 19.70 24.24
N LYS A 183 19.30 20.52 23.17
CA LYS A 183 20.59 20.88 22.56
C LYS A 183 21.26 22.08 23.25
N GLU A 184 20.48 23.02 23.79
CA GLU A 184 21.01 24.21 24.49
C GLU A 184 21.70 23.87 25.81
N LYS A 185 21.35 22.74 26.44
CA LYS A 185 21.91 22.34 27.74
C LYS A 185 23.31 21.71 27.68
N THR A 186 23.79 21.33 26.49
CA THR A 186 25.08 20.62 26.31
C THR A 186 26.24 21.51 25.88
N GLU A 187 26.02 22.78 25.54
CA GLU A 187 27.09 23.73 25.18
C GLU A 187 27.43 24.73 26.30
N GLY A 188 26.84 24.55 27.49
CA GLY A 188 27.01 25.43 28.65
C GLY A 188 27.78 24.83 29.84
N ILE A 189 28.60 23.80 29.64
CA ILE A 189 29.44 23.20 30.70
C ILE A 189 30.91 23.17 30.26
#